data_AF-A0A7X5N1G0-F1
#
_entry.id   AF-A0A7X5N1G0-F1
#
_cell.length_a   1.000
_cell.length_b   1.000
_cell.length_c   1.000
_cell.angle_alpha   90.00
_cell.angle_beta   90.00
_cell.angle_gamma   90.00
#
_symmetry.space_group_name_H-M   'P 1'
#
loop_
_entity.id
_entity.type
_entity.pdbx_description
1 polymer ?
#
loop_
_entity_poly.entity_id
_entity_poly.type
_entity_poly.pdbx_seq_one_letter_code
_entity_poly.pdbx_strand_id
1 'polypeptide(L)'
;MTYSYAGNRLLAVDDAVTTNQLPRPAGYHGAPASLAGDFLEQGIRQPQEYDYDPSGNLTADRNKGLTRIAYNHLNLPRQLHFGSGADSVVFRYTASGQKVAKLVYQTGQPTRRTDYLGQVQRSLVAA
;
A
#
# COMPACT_ATOMS: atom_id res chain seq x y z
N MET A 1 33.47 7.73 17.28
CA MET A 1 32.75 7.84 15.99
C MET A 1 31.66 6.78 16.00
N THR A 2 30.40 7.18 16.03
CA THR A 2 29.27 6.22 16.11
C THR A 2 28.78 5.97 14.69
N TYR A 3 29.13 4.81 14.13
CA TYR A 3 28.61 4.37 12.84
C TYR A 3 27.24 3.73 13.09
N SER A 4 26.16 4.50 13.03
CA SER A 4 24.80 3.95 13.04
C SER A 4 24.44 3.52 11.61
N TYR A 5 24.73 2.27 11.26
CA TYR A 5 24.25 1.67 10.02
C TYR A 5 22.79 1.26 10.20
N ALA A 6 21.85 1.98 9.56
CA ALA A 6 20.42 1.68 9.59
C ALA A 6 19.97 0.70 8.49
N GLY A 7 20.90 -0.12 7.97
CA GLY A 7 20.60 -1.10 6.92
C GLY A 7 20.35 -0.48 5.53
N ASN A 8 20.11 -1.34 4.53
CA ASN A 8 19.73 -0.95 3.17
C ASN A 8 18.24 -0.57 3.06
N ARG A 9 17.68 0.12 4.05
CA ARG A 9 16.27 0.51 4.08
C ARG A 9 16.08 1.81 3.28
N LEU A 10 15.15 1.80 2.35
CA LEU A 10 14.84 2.95 1.51
C LEU A 10 14.11 4.01 2.34
N LEU A 11 14.57 5.26 2.34
CA LEU A 11 13.91 6.32 3.11
C LEU A 11 12.88 7.09 2.26
N ALA A 12 13.26 7.44 1.04
CA ALA A 12 12.43 8.14 0.05
C ALA A 12 12.95 7.85 -1.37
N VAL A 13 12.11 8.08 -2.39
CA VAL A 13 12.51 8.07 -3.80
C VAL A 13 11.88 9.26 -4.49
N ASP A 14 12.73 10.22 -4.89
CA ASP A 14 12.32 11.36 -5.69
C ASP A 14 12.74 11.14 -7.15
N ASP A 15 11.78 11.09 -8.09
CA ASP A 15 12.06 11.22 -9.51
C ASP A 15 12.31 12.70 -9.84
N ALA A 16 13.50 12.97 -10.39
CA ALA A 16 13.89 14.31 -10.80
C ALA A 16 13.13 14.78 -12.06
N VAL A 17 12.48 13.87 -12.79
CA VAL A 17 11.78 14.17 -14.05
C VAL A 17 10.31 14.50 -13.79
N THR A 18 9.97 15.78 -13.83
CA THR A 18 8.60 16.27 -13.59
C THR A 18 7.71 16.29 -14.84
N THR A 19 8.26 16.07 -16.04
CA THR A 19 7.57 16.31 -17.33
C THR A 19 7.17 15.04 -18.07
N ASN A 20 7.13 13.91 -17.36
CA ASN A 20 6.95 12.62 -17.98
C ASN A 20 5.49 12.20 -18.20
N GLN A 21 4.69 13.10 -18.77
CA GLN A 21 3.25 12.93 -18.94
C GLN A 21 2.90 12.95 -20.43
N LEU A 22 2.50 11.80 -20.98
CA LEU A 22 1.79 11.81 -22.26
C LEU A 22 0.40 12.48 -22.07
N PRO A 23 -0.10 13.22 -23.07
CA PRO A 23 -1.46 13.77 -23.03
C PRO A 23 -2.49 12.66 -22.82
N ARG A 24 -3.37 12.80 -21.81
CA ARG A 24 -4.43 11.84 -21.51
C ARG A 24 -5.50 11.86 -22.62
N PRO A 25 -5.88 10.72 -23.21
CA PRO A 25 -7.08 10.64 -24.04
C PRO A 25 -8.33 10.98 -23.21
N ALA A 26 -9.26 11.75 -23.78
CA ALA A 26 -10.53 12.05 -23.13
C ALA A 26 -11.27 10.75 -22.77
N GLY A 27 -11.61 10.56 -21.49
CA GLY A 27 -12.32 9.38 -20.99
C GLY A 27 -11.46 8.28 -20.36
N TYR A 28 -10.14 8.43 -20.26
CA TYR A 28 -9.31 7.52 -19.46
C TYR A 28 -9.68 7.65 -17.98
N HIS A 29 -9.82 6.56 -17.20
CA HIS A 29 -10.13 6.59 -15.75
C HIS A 29 -9.02 5.95 -14.88
N GLY A 30 -7.82 5.73 -15.43
CA GLY A 30 -6.67 5.17 -14.72
C GLY A 30 -5.83 6.21 -13.95
N ALA A 31 -4.88 5.73 -13.15
CA ALA A 31 -3.95 6.53 -12.37
C ALA A 31 -3.08 7.45 -13.26
N PRO A 32 -2.62 8.62 -12.77
CA PRO A 32 -1.82 9.56 -13.56
C PRO A 32 -0.50 8.92 -14.03
N ALA A 33 -0.17 9.11 -15.30
CA ALA A 33 1.01 8.50 -15.93
C ALA A 33 2.30 9.23 -15.52
N SER A 34 3.17 8.57 -14.77
CA SER A 34 4.61 8.57 -15.08
C SER A 34 4.84 7.55 -16.21
N LEU A 35 5.91 7.62 -17.02
CA LEU A 35 6.18 6.58 -18.05
C LEU A 35 6.22 5.16 -17.46
N ALA A 36 6.51 5.02 -16.17
CA ALA A 36 6.55 3.74 -15.47
C ALA A 36 5.20 3.36 -14.82
N GLY A 37 4.31 4.33 -14.54
CA GLY A 37 2.95 4.12 -14.02
C GLY A 37 2.87 3.51 -12.61
N ASP A 38 4.00 3.14 -12.02
CA ASP A 38 4.14 2.45 -10.73
C ASP A 38 4.66 3.39 -9.61
N PHE A 39 5.45 4.40 -9.96
CA PHE A 39 5.85 5.49 -9.06
C PHE A 39 4.81 6.61 -9.11
N LEU A 40 3.80 6.49 -8.25
CA LEU A 40 2.86 7.56 -7.95
C LEU A 40 3.39 8.33 -6.73
N GLU A 41 4.28 9.29 -6.93
CA GLU A 41 4.77 10.14 -5.83
C GLU A 41 3.61 10.89 -5.15
N GLN A 42 2.45 11.05 -5.81
CA GLN A 42 1.32 11.86 -5.33
C GLN A 42 1.76 13.28 -4.91
N GLY A 43 2.91 13.76 -5.41
CA GLY A 43 3.53 15.02 -5.00
C GLY A 43 4.17 14.99 -3.59
N ILE A 44 4.28 13.83 -2.95
CA ILE A 44 5.01 13.63 -1.71
C ILE A 44 6.50 13.66 -2.01
N ARG A 45 7.21 14.57 -1.35
CA ARG A 45 8.67 14.68 -1.36
C ARG A 45 9.13 15.03 0.04
N GLN A 46 9.29 14.01 0.86
CA GLN A 46 9.66 14.16 2.27
C GLN A 46 11.00 13.46 2.52
N PRO A 47 11.81 13.91 3.50
CA PRO A 47 13.05 13.22 3.85
C PRO A 47 12.86 11.75 4.27
N GLN A 48 11.62 11.40 4.66
CA GLN A 48 11.23 10.09 5.13
C GLN A 48 9.81 9.76 4.63
N GLU A 49 9.71 8.79 3.73
CA GLU A 49 8.48 8.37 3.06
C GLU A 49 8.09 6.94 3.40
N TYR A 50 9.09 6.08 3.61
CA TYR A 50 8.93 4.69 3.99
C TYR A 50 9.38 4.46 5.43
N ASP A 51 8.46 4.11 6.32
CA ASP A 51 8.82 3.78 7.71
C ASP A 51 8.91 2.27 7.89
N TYR A 52 9.73 1.84 8.85
CA TYR A 52 9.96 0.43 9.13
C TYR A 52 9.92 0.15 10.64
N ASP A 53 9.50 -1.06 11.01
CA ASP A 53 9.66 -1.56 12.38
C ASP A 53 11.13 -2.00 12.65
N PRO A 54 11.50 -2.31 13.90
CA PRO A 54 12.87 -2.77 14.22
C PRO A 54 13.29 -4.01 13.43
N SER A 55 12.34 -4.93 13.15
CA SER A 55 12.56 -6.15 12.37
C SER A 55 12.76 -5.90 10.87
N GLY A 56 12.47 -4.70 10.39
CA GLY A 56 12.66 -4.29 8.99
C GLY A 56 11.44 -4.45 8.11
N ASN A 57 10.27 -4.70 8.68
CA ASN A 57 9.02 -4.66 7.93
C ASN A 57 8.57 -3.22 7.69
N LEU A 58 8.00 -2.95 6.52
CA LEU A 58 7.42 -1.66 6.18
C LEU A 58 6.20 -1.36 7.10
N THR A 59 6.18 -0.19 7.74
CA THR A 59 5.07 0.24 8.61
C THR A 59 4.29 1.41 8.02
N ALA A 60 4.85 2.19 7.11
CA ALA A 60 4.16 3.24 6.35
C ALA A 60 4.79 3.43 4.97
N ASP A 61 3.99 3.88 4.01
CA ASP A 61 4.40 4.27 2.65
C ASP A 61 3.54 5.45 2.22
N ARG A 62 4.12 6.65 2.35
CA ARG A 62 3.40 7.91 2.10
C ARG A 62 3.03 8.09 0.62
N ASN A 63 3.82 7.55 -0.31
CA ASN A 63 3.53 7.57 -1.75
C ASN A 63 2.26 6.78 -2.10
N LYS A 64 1.92 5.76 -1.30
CA LYS A 64 0.67 5.00 -1.41
C LYS A 64 -0.44 5.47 -0.47
N GLY A 65 -0.21 6.56 0.27
CA GLY A 65 -1.09 7.04 1.32
C GLY A 65 -1.22 6.09 2.52
N LEU A 66 -0.34 5.10 2.65
CA LEU A 66 -0.32 4.13 3.75
C LEU A 66 0.29 4.78 5.00
N THR A 67 -0.54 4.99 6.01
CA THR A 67 -0.12 5.61 7.28
C THR A 67 0.26 4.59 8.34
N ARG A 68 -0.24 3.34 8.23
CA ARG A 68 0.09 2.26 9.15
C ARG A 68 -0.12 0.87 8.53
N ILE A 69 0.83 -0.02 8.80
CA ILE A 69 0.71 -1.46 8.53
C ILE A 69 0.84 -2.23 9.85
N ALA A 70 -0.17 -3.04 10.17
CA ALA A 70 -0.13 -3.97 11.30
C ALA A 70 0.11 -5.39 10.81
N TYR A 71 0.98 -6.11 11.50
CA TYR A 71 1.38 -7.48 11.20
C TYR A 71 0.75 -8.49 12.16
N ASN A 72 0.61 -9.74 11.73
CA ASN A 72 0.23 -10.86 12.60
C ASN A 72 1.47 -11.56 13.18
N HIS A 73 1.25 -12.60 13.99
CA HIS A 73 2.32 -13.41 14.62
C HIS A 73 3.18 -14.21 13.63
N LEU A 74 2.77 -14.32 12.36
CA LEU A 74 3.56 -14.90 11.27
C LEU A 74 4.34 -13.84 10.48
N ASN A 75 4.39 -12.60 10.97
CA ASN A 75 4.98 -11.46 10.30
C ASN A 75 4.34 -11.16 8.92
N LEU A 76 3.06 -11.48 8.74
CA LEU A 76 2.28 -11.17 7.53
C LEU A 76 1.43 -9.91 7.74
N PRO A 77 1.29 -9.02 6.73
CA PRO A 77 0.43 -7.85 6.82
C PRO A 77 -1.03 -8.24 7.09
N ARG A 78 -1.57 -7.79 8.22
CA ARG A 78 -2.94 -8.05 8.66
C ARG A 78 -3.87 -6.89 8.35
N GLN A 79 -3.42 -5.66 8.54
CA GLN A 79 -4.24 -4.47 8.34
C GLN A 79 -3.41 -3.30 7.83
N LEU A 80 -3.91 -2.64 6.80
CA LEU A 80 -3.32 -1.48 6.15
C LEU A 80 -4.29 -0.31 6.35
N HIS A 81 -3.80 0.82 6.84
CA HIS A 81 -4.57 2.06 7.02
C HIS A 81 -4.14 3.13 6.04
N PHE A 82 -5.11 3.90 5.53
CA PHE A 82 -4.89 4.94 4.54
C PHE A 82 -5.30 6.31 5.08
N GLY A 83 -4.43 7.30 4.89
CA GLY A 83 -4.67 8.67 5.35
C GLY A 83 -4.97 8.77 6.86
N SER A 84 -5.76 9.77 7.23
CA SER A 84 -6.26 9.99 8.61
C SER A 84 -7.66 9.40 8.86
N GLY A 85 -8.27 8.80 7.84
CA GLY A 85 -9.65 8.29 7.88
C GLY A 85 -9.77 6.84 8.35
N ALA A 86 -10.99 6.30 8.22
CA ALA A 86 -11.29 4.90 8.53
C ALA A 86 -10.93 3.92 7.39
N ASP A 87 -10.42 4.44 6.27
CA ASP A 87 -10.11 3.66 5.08
C ASP A 87 -9.01 2.64 5.39
N SER A 88 -9.31 1.37 5.11
CA SER A 88 -8.41 0.29 5.45
C SER A 88 -8.60 -0.96 4.60
N VAL A 89 -7.54 -1.76 4.53
CA VAL A 89 -7.58 -3.11 3.96
C VAL A 89 -7.21 -4.11 5.04
N VAL A 90 -8.08 -5.10 5.26
CA VAL A 90 -7.85 -6.19 6.22
C VAL A 90 -7.64 -7.49 5.47
N PHE A 91 -6.60 -8.23 5.86
CA PHE A 91 -6.31 -9.56 5.35
C PHE A 91 -6.59 -10.62 6.41
N ARG A 92 -7.09 -11.77 5.96
CA ARG A 92 -7.25 -12.97 6.78
C ARG A 92 -6.41 -14.09 6.20
N TYR A 93 -5.81 -14.88 7.09
CA TYR A 93 -4.93 -15.97 6.74
C TYR A 93 -5.34 -17.25 7.47
N THR A 94 -4.99 -18.40 6.90
CA THR A 94 -4.93 -19.67 7.64
C THR A 94 -3.83 -19.61 8.70
N ALA A 95 -3.82 -20.58 9.62
CA ALA A 95 -2.72 -20.75 10.57
C ALA A 95 -1.36 -21.03 9.91
N SER A 96 -1.36 -21.57 8.68
CA SER A 96 -0.16 -21.78 7.86
C SER A 96 0.26 -20.55 7.04
N GLY A 97 -0.47 -19.44 7.13
CA GLY A 97 -0.13 -18.20 6.44
C GLY A 97 -0.69 -18.04 5.03
N GLN A 98 -1.56 -18.95 4.56
CA GLN A 98 -2.25 -18.78 3.28
C GLN A 98 -3.33 -17.70 3.40
N LYS A 99 -3.31 -16.70 2.52
CA LYS A 99 -4.34 -15.66 2.48
C LYS A 99 -5.68 -16.25 2.03
N VAL A 100 -6.74 -16.01 2.80
CA VAL A 100 -8.10 -16.53 2.55
C VAL A 100 -9.13 -15.44 2.33
N ALA A 101 -8.87 -14.21 2.79
CA ALA A 101 -9.73 -13.08 2.48
C ALA A 101 -9.00 -11.74 2.45
N LYS A 102 -9.53 -10.81 1.67
CA LYS A 102 -9.24 -9.38 1.65
C LYS A 102 -10.54 -8.61 1.84
N LEU A 103 -10.59 -7.70 2.80
CA LEU A 103 -11.71 -6.79 3.01
C LEU A 103 -11.21 -5.37 2.78
N VAL A 104 -11.94 -4.58 1.99
CA VAL A 104 -11.64 -3.18 1.70
C VAL A 104 -12.76 -2.34 2.29
N TYR A 105 -12.37 -1.48 3.22
CA TYR A 105 -13.20 -0.47 3.84
C TYR A 105 -12.81 0.87 3.25
N GLN A 106 -13.77 1.55 2.64
CA GLN A 106 -13.60 2.89 2.11
C GLN A 106 -14.79 3.73 2.54
N THR A 107 -14.52 4.90 3.09
CA THR A 107 -15.53 5.82 3.62
C THR A 107 -16.54 6.16 2.54
N GLY A 108 -17.83 6.03 2.87
CA GLY A 108 -18.92 6.29 1.93
C GLY A 108 -19.09 5.23 0.83
N GLN A 109 -18.38 4.10 0.91
CA GLN A 109 -18.50 3.00 -0.05
C GLN A 109 -18.89 1.70 0.66
N PRO A 110 -19.66 0.82 -0.02
CA PRO A 110 -19.96 -0.50 0.51
C PRO A 110 -18.68 -1.33 0.69
N THR A 111 -18.65 -2.20 1.69
CA THR A 111 -17.47 -3.03 1.97
C THR A 111 -17.27 -4.03 0.83
N ARG A 112 -16.05 -4.07 0.29
CA ARG A 112 -15.68 -5.05 -0.76
C ARG A 112 -14.90 -6.19 -0.13
N ARG A 113 -15.32 -7.41 -0.39
CA ARG A 113 -14.66 -8.63 0.11
C ARG A 113 -14.23 -9.50 -1.06
N THR A 114 -12.99 -9.98 -1.03
CA THR A 114 -12.49 -11.02 -1.93
C THR A 114 -12.08 -12.22 -1.09
N ASP A 115 -12.66 -13.37 -1.37
CA ASP A 115 -12.30 -14.66 -0.76
C ASP A 115 -11.40 -15.45 -1.70
N TYR A 116 -10.39 -16.10 -1.14
CA TYR A 116 -9.40 -16.90 -1.88
C TYR A 116 -9.56 -18.38 -1.52
N LEU A 117 -9.80 -19.22 -2.53
CA LEU A 117 -9.97 -20.67 -2.43
C LEU A 117 -8.88 -21.35 -3.27
N GLY A 118 -7.64 -21.30 -2.75
CA GLY A 118 -6.46 -21.74 -3.51
C GLY A 118 -6.14 -20.79 -4.66
N GLN A 119 -6.11 -21.29 -5.89
CA GLN A 119 -5.87 -20.49 -7.11
C GLN A 119 -7.11 -19.71 -7.58
N VAL A 120 -8.28 -19.97 -7.01
CA VAL A 120 -9.55 -19.31 -7.38
C VAL A 120 -9.85 -18.18 -6.40
N GLN A 121 -10.37 -17.06 -6.91
CA GLN A 121 -10.87 -15.95 -6.09
C GLN A 121 -12.34 -15.64 -6.40
N ARG A 122 -13.09 -15.22 -5.38
CA ARG A 122 -14.47 -14.74 -5.51
C ARG A 122 -14.58 -13.37 -4.85
N SER A 123 -15.16 -12.41 -5.56
CA SER A 123 -15.39 -11.04 -5.05
C SER A 123 -16.87 -10.80 -4.76
N LEU A 124 -17.15 -10.08 -3.68
CA LEU A 124 -18.47 -9.73 -3.17
C LEU A 124 -18.46 -8.26 -2.73
N VAL A 125 -19.61 -7.60 -2.88
CA VAL A 125 -19.87 -6.26 -2.35
C VAL A 125 -21.01 -6.41 -1.34
N ALA A 126 -20.75 -6.07 -0.08
CA ALA A 126 -21.77 -6.04 0.96
C ALA A 126 -22.43 -4.65 0.95
N ALA A 127 -23.75 -4.62 0.75
CA ALA A 127 -24.56 -3.40 0.74
C ALA A 127 -24.67 -2.76 2.13
#